data_AF-A0A0Q6P9N2-F1
#
_entry.id   AF-A0A0Q6P9N2-F1
#
_cell.length_a   1.000
_cell.length_b   1.000
_cell.length_c   1.000
_cell.angle_alpha   90.00
_cell.angle_beta   90.00
_cell.angle_gamma   90.00
#
_symmetry.space_group_name_H-M   'P 1'
#
loop_
_entity.id
_entity.type
_entity.pdbx_description
1 polymer ?
#
loop_
_entity_poly.entity_id
_entity_poly.type
_entity_poly.pdbx_seq_one_letter_code
_entity_poly.pdbx_strand_id
1 'polypeptide(L)'
;MGEGGAVPTSVGWVQPPGTPAVGAAFLRIFEVTGDKQWLQSAQLVATALVNTQLESGGWFYKIETDPQKAATWCYRALMVGGKTCNDIKDNPHRNETVLDDNNTQSVLNFLMWFDQASSGSDPHVRLCIDKALHRLMRVQYPNGAFPVFFKGAAPGADVETAAKASMPASWSHDWQKPDRPPYFIVNDNLPRDMGRLFLNAYRTYHDPAYLKAAEKVGDFLLAAQLPAPQQGWAQGYDRSMQPVWGRKFEPPAVVSRETAGNIDYLIELNEQNKDARLLDAAASAATWLQAARLPDGRWARFYELNTNRPVYIDDRGKVTFEDKNLLQHYGMKTGAEIEPVFARLELARRGLTVSNQQLWINAADELSADELSSEVRHLVDSQDAQGRWVEGRFVMGEDFVDGVFALARFISPQASESAK
;
A
#
# COMPACT_ATOMS: atom_id res chain seq x y z
N MET A 1 -8.42 -11.37 14.11
CA MET A 1 -7.57 -12.26 13.29
C MET A 1 -6.79 -11.38 12.33
N GLY A 2 -5.64 -11.84 11.82
CA GLY A 2 -4.93 -11.20 10.71
C GLY A 2 -4.15 -12.27 9.93
N GLU A 3 -3.26 -11.87 9.01
CA GLU A 3 -2.53 -12.81 8.14
C GLU A 3 -1.75 -13.89 8.93
N GLY A 4 -1.25 -13.55 10.12
CA GLY A 4 -0.58 -14.49 11.04
C GLY A 4 -1.50 -15.21 12.03
N GLY A 5 -2.83 -15.14 11.86
CA GLY A 5 -3.83 -15.82 12.69
C GLY A 5 -4.32 -15.02 13.91
N ALA A 6 -4.73 -15.76 14.95
CA ALA A 6 -5.23 -15.17 16.18
C ALA A 6 -4.09 -14.57 17.01
N VAL A 7 -4.30 -13.36 17.52
CA VAL A 7 -3.37 -12.69 18.43
C VAL A 7 -4.06 -12.43 19.77
N PRO A 8 -3.29 -12.31 20.87
CA PRO A 8 -3.84 -11.88 22.15
C PRO A 8 -4.55 -10.51 22.05
N THR A 9 -5.48 -10.23 22.96
CA THR A 9 -6.25 -8.97 22.97
C THR A 9 -5.40 -7.71 23.16
N SER A 10 -4.15 -7.86 23.60
CA SER A 10 -3.19 -6.77 23.73
C SER A 10 -2.50 -6.40 22.41
N VAL A 11 -2.71 -7.18 21.35
CA VAL A 11 -2.06 -7.01 20.05
C VAL A 11 -3.05 -6.48 19.02
N GLY A 12 -2.67 -5.39 18.34
CA GLY A 12 -3.39 -4.86 17.18
C GLY A 12 -2.64 -5.13 15.88
N TRP A 13 -3.34 -5.54 14.82
CA TRP A 13 -2.76 -5.60 13.47
C TRP A 13 -2.65 -4.21 12.87
N VAL A 14 -1.59 -3.93 12.11
CA VAL A 14 -1.37 -2.64 11.43
C VAL A 14 -1.82 -2.70 9.98
N GLN A 15 -1.46 -3.78 9.28
CA GLN A 15 -1.85 -4.06 7.89
C GLN A 15 -3.35 -3.82 7.69
N PRO A 16 -3.75 -2.97 6.73
CA PRO A 16 -5.16 -2.74 6.40
C PRO A 16 -5.91 -4.06 6.09
N PRO A 17 -7.17 -4.22 6.54
CA PRO A 17 -8.00 -3.28 7.32
C PRO A 17 -7.79 -3.40 8.85
N GLY A 18 -6.55 -3.28 9.32
CA GLY A 18 -6.20 -3.30 10.74
C GLY A 18 -6.48 -2.01 11.51
N THR A 19 -5.71 -1.78 12.57
CA THR A 19 -5.82 -0.66 13.52
C THR A 19 -6.03 0.71 12.86
N PRO A 20 -5.21 1.15 11.87
CA PRO A 20 -5.42 2.45 11.24
C PRO A 20 -6.74 2.53 10.44
N ALA A 21 -7.21 1.43 9.86
CA ALA A 21 -8.47 1.40 9.11
C ALA A 21 -9.69 1.57 10.02
N VAL A 22 -9.64 0.99 11.23
CA VAL A 22 -10.66 1.22 12.25
C VAL A 22 -10.69 2.69 12.70
N GLY A 23 -9.51 3.30 12.87
CA GLY A 23 -9.41 4.74 13.14
C GLY A 23 -9.99 5.61 12.02
N ALA A 24 -9.68 5.26 10.77
CA ALA A 24 -10.23 5.91 9.58
C ALA A 24 -11.76 5.79 9.50
N ALA A 25 -12.32 4.62 9.83
CA ALA A 25 -13.77 4.42 9.93
C ALA A 25 -14.41 5.34 10.97
N PHE A 26 -13.81 5.49 12.16
CA PHE A 26 -14.30 6.45 13.16
C PHE A 26 -14.25 7.90 12.68
N LEU A 27 -13.17 8.30 11.99
CA LEU A 27 -13.10 9.64 11.40
C LEU A 27 -14.17 9.85 10.32
N ARG A 28 -14.42 8.85 9.48
CA ARG A 28 -15.49 8.93 8.46
C ARG A 28 -16.87 9.08 9.10
N ILE A 29 -17.16 8.38 10.20
CA ILE A 29 -18.41 8.56 10.95
C ILE A 29 -18.47 9.98 11.55
N PHE A 30 -17.35 10.47 12.12
CA PHE A 30 -17.29 11.83 12.65
C PHE A 30 -17.58 12.89 11.59
N GLU A 31 -17.03 12.77 10.38
CA GLU A 31 -17.26 13.71 9.28
C GLU A 31 -18.74 13.82 8.90
N VAL A 32 -19.47 12.70 8.87
CA VAL A 32 -20.88 12.69 8.44
C VAL A 32 -21.86 12.98 9.57
N THR A 33 -21.48 12.75 10.83
CA THR A 33 -22.38 12.94 11.99
C THR A 33 -22.08 14.19 12.82
N GLY A 34 -20.83 14.65 12.83
CA GLY A 34 -20.34 15.67 13.77
C GLY A 34 -20.24 15.20 15.23
N ASP A 35 -20.52 13.93 15.53
CA ASP A 35 -20.52 13.41 16.90
C ASP A 35 -19.09 13.18 17.42
N LYS A 36 -18.70 13.99 18.41
CA LYS A 36 -17.37 14.00 19.01
C LYS A 36 -16.97 12.68 19.64
N GLN A 37 -17.90 11.78 19.98
CA GLN A 37 -17.55 10.44 20.47
C GLN A 37 -16.72 9.66 19.45
N TRP A 38 -16.97 9.85 18.15
CA TRP A 38 -16.20 9.18 17.10
C TRP A 38 -14.82 9.81 16.92
N LEU A 39 -14.69 11.13 17.04
CA LEU A 39 -13.38 11.78 17.10
C LEU A 39 -12.56 11.32 18.31
N GLN A 40 -13.18 11.18 19.48
CA GLN A 40 -12.53 10.62 20.68
C GLN A 40 -12.11 9.16 20.48
N SER A 41 -12.92 8.37 19.79
CA SER A 41 -12.60 6.98 19.46
C SER A 41 -11.43 6.90 18.49
N ALA A 42 -11.37 7.78 17.48
CA ALA A 42 -10.21 7.93 16.60
C ALA A 42 -8.95 8.37 17.37
N GLN A 43 -9.08 9.27 18.35
CA GLN A 43 -7.95 9.67 19.22
C GLN A 43 -7.36 8.47 19.98
N LEU A 44 -8.19 7.53 20.47
CA LEU A 44 -7.67 6.32 21.14
C LEU A 44 -6.81 5.47 20.17
N VAL A 45 -7.24 5.34 18.93
CA VAL A 45 -6.47 4.65 17.87
C VAL A 45 -5.17 5.41 17.57
N ALA A 46 -5.25 6.74 17.41
CA ALA A 46 -4.08 7.58 17.18
C ALA A 46 -3.06 7.46 18.32
N THR A 47 -3.51 7.51 19.57
CA THR A 47 -2.64 7.34 20.75
C THR A 47 -1.99 5.96 20.79
N ALA A 48 -2.71 4.89 20.45
CA ALA A 48 -2.13 3.54 20.38
C ALA A 48 -1.01 3.47 19.32
N LEU A 49 -1.23 4.04 18.14
CA LEU A 49 -0.25 4.07 17.06
C LEU A 49 0.97 4.96 17.40
N VAL A 50 0.74 6.14 17.98
CA VAL A 50 1.81 7.03 18.47
C VAL A 50 2.69 6.33 19.51
N ASN A 51 2.07 5.66 20.48
CA ASN A 51 2.78 4.96 21.56
C ASN A 51 3.59 3.74 21.07
N THR A 52 3.25 3.21 19.91
CA THR A 52 3.85 1.99 19.35
C THR A 52 4.68 2.26 18.09
N GLN A 53 4.97 3.52 17.79
CA GLN A 53 5.93 3.88 16.74
C GLN A 53 7.33 3.42 17.14
N LEU A 54 8.03 2.77 16.20
CA LEU A 54 9.38 2.26 16.39
C LEU A 54 10.44 3.38 16.29
N GLU A 55 11.61 3.18 16.90
CA GLU A 55 12.76 4.07 16.71
C GLU A 55 13.22 4.14 15.24
N SER A 56 13.03 3.04 14.49
CA SER A 56 13.24 2.98 13.05
C SER A 56 12.31 3.89 12.26
N GLY A 57 11.23 4.41 12.86
CA GLY A 57 10.40 5.50 12.33
C GLY A 57 8.98 5.13 11.91
N GLY A 58 8.71 3.86 11.59
CA GLY A 58 7.37 3.39 11.24
C GLY A 58 6.86 2.32 12.20
N TRP A 59 6.11 1.36 11.67
CA TRP A 59 5.48 0.29 12.44
C TRP A 59 5.84 -1.07 11.87
N PHE A 60 5.75 -2.10 12.71
CA PHE A 60 5.77 -3.50 12.28
C PHE A 60 4.34 -3.94 11.92
N TYR A 61 4.16 -5.16 11.40
CA TYR A 61 2.83 -5.71 11.05
C TYR A 61 1.81 -5.69 12.20
N LYS A 62 2.30 -5.63 13.45
CA LYS A 62 1.48 -5.61 14.66
C LYS A 62 2.07 -4.70 15.72
N ILE A 63 1.19 -4.20 16.58
CA ILE A 63 1.51 -3.41 17.76
C ILE A 63 1.17 -4.21 19.02
N GLU A 64 1.93 -3.99 20.09
CA GLU A 64 1.74 -4.63 21.40
C GLU A 64 1.48 -3.55 22.44
N THR A 65 0.34 -3.65 23.13
CA THR A 65 -0.11 -2.66 24.12
C THR A 65 0.02 -3.16 25.56
N ASP A 66 0.31 -4.45 25.77
CA ASP A 66 0.65 -4.97 27.09
C ASP A 66 2.00 -4.39 27.55
N PRO A 67 2.08 -3.69 28.70
CA PRO A 67 3.31 -3.02 29.12
C PRO A 67 4.54 -3.93 29.29
N GLN A 68 4.34 -5.18 29.72
CA GLN A 68 5.45 -6.11 29.93
C GLN A 68 5.99 -6.62 28.59
N LYS A 69 5.10 -6.94 27.66
CA LYS A 69 5.49 -7.41 26.32
C LYS A 69 5.98 -6.27 25.43
N ALA A 70 5.41 -5.08 25.56
CA ALA A 70 5.83 -3.87 24.85
C ALA A 70 7.29 -3.50 25.17
N ALA A 71 7.81 -3.87 26.36
CA ALA A 71 9.23 -3.70 26.71
C ALA A 71 10.20 -4.52 25.84
N THR A 72 9.70 -5.47 25.04
CA THR A 72 10.48 -6.21 24.03
C THR A 72 10.53 -5.51 22.67
N TRP A 73 9.93 -4.32 22.55
CA TRP A 73 9.91 -3.52 21.33
C TRP A 73 10.69 -2.22 21.52
N CYS A 74 11.23 -1.71 20.42
CA CYS A 74 11.87 -0.40 20.39
C CYS A 74 10.86 0.73 20.17
N TYR A 75 9.78 0.72 20.95
CA TYR A 75 8.79 1.79 20.92
C TYR A 75 9.35 3.05 21.52
N ARG A 76 9.28 4.14 20.75
CA ARG A 76 9.83 5.45 21.14
C ARG A 76 9.29 5.93 22.48
N ALA A 77 8.00 5.73 22.73
CA ALA A 77 7.34 6.13 23.96
C ALA A 77 7.93 5.44 25.21
N LEU A 78 8.56 4.28 25.06
CA LEU A 78 9.17 3.52 26.15
C LEU A 78 10.69 3.75 26.30
N MET A 79 11.32 4.49 25.40
CA MET A 79 12.77 4.74 25.40
C MET A 79 13.20 5.92 26.28
N VAL A 80 12.26 6.49 27.04
CA VAL A 80 12.53 7.56 28.01
C VAL A 80 13.03 6.92 29.31
N GLY A 81 14.32 7.04 29.63
CA GLY A 81 14.86 6.56 30.92
C GLY A 81 16.12 5.69 30.89
N GLY A 82 16.91 5.70 29.80
CA GLY A 82 18.24 5.09 29.76
C GLY A 82 18.31 3.64 29.27
N LYS A 83 17.19 2.97 29.04
CA LYS A 83 17.15 1.76 28.21
C LYS A 83 17.32 2.14 26.75
N THR A 84 18.23 1.49 26.05
CA THR A 84 18.41 1.68 24.60
C THR A 84 17.78 0.52 23.84
N CYS A 85 17.39 0.76 22.59
CA CYS A 85 16.91 -0.28 21.68
C CYS A 85 17.92 -1.44 21.50
N ASN A 86 19.21 -1.19 21.75
CA ASN A 86 20.28 -2.18 21.65
C ASN A 86 20.24 -3.20 22.80
N ASP A 87 19.62 -2.85 23.92
CA ASP A 87 19.55 -3.72 25.11
C ASP A 87 18.51 -4.84 24.95
N ILE A 88 17.57 -4.67 24.03
CA ILE A 88 16.52 -5.65 23.72
C ILE A 88 17.08 -6.67 22.72
N LYS A 89 17.21 -7.94 23.11
CA LYS A 89 17.79 -9.00 22.26
C LYS A 89 16.79 -10.07 21.84
N ASP A 90 15.74 -10.28 22.62
CA ASP A 90 14.82 -11.42 22.47
C ASP A 90 13.81 -11.26 21.33
N ASN A 91 13.69 -10.04 20.79
CA ASN A 91 12.84 -9.74 19.64
C ASN A 91 13.70 -9.30 18.44
N PRO A 92 13.85 -10.12 17.39
CA PRO A 92 14.62 -9.76 16.21
C PRO A 92 13.98 -8.65 15.37
N HIS A 93 12.65 -8.44 15.49
CA HIS A 93 11.86 -7.45 14.76
C HIS A 93 11.58 -6.19 15.58
N ARG A 94 12.14 -6.08 16.79
CA ARG A 94 11.89 -5.00 17.76
C ARG A 94 11.97 -3.58 17.22
N ASN A 95 12.67 -3.36 16.11
CA ASN A 95 12.88 -2.06 15.48
C ASN A 95 12.76 -2.15 13.96
N GLU A 96 11.96 -3.09 13.44
CA GLU A 96 11.78 -3.26 11.99
C GLU A 96 10.53 -2.51 11.54
N THR A 97 10.73 -1.45 10.76
CA THR A 97 9.65 -0.81 10.02
C THR A 97 9.28 -1.66 8.81
N VAL A 98 7.98 -1.82 8.58
CA VAL A 98 7.38 -2.53 7.45
C VAL A 98 6.67 -1.53 6.54
N LEU A 99 7.05 -1.51 5.26
CA LEU A 99 6.37 -0.78 4.19
C LEU A 99 5.55 -1.71 3.28
N ASP A 100 5.71 -3.03 3.45
CA ASP A 100 4.88 -4.06 2.81
C ASP A 100 3.40 -3.83 3.12
N ASP A 101 2.52 -4.22 2.20
CA ASP A 101 1.06 -4.19 2.37
C ASP A 101 0.50 -2.91 3.01
N ASN A 102 1.03 -1.76 2.59
CA ASN A 102 0.54 -0.44 3.04
C ASN A 102 0.57 -0.25 4.58
N ASN A 103 1.45 -0.97 5.32
CA ASN A 103 1.47 -0.96 6.79
C ASN A 103 1.76 0.44 7.36
N THR A 104 2.98 0.96 7.16
CA THR A 104 3.37 2.28 7.71
C THR A 104 2.61 3.42 7.03
N GLN A 105 2.31 3.26 5.74
CA GLN A 105 1.68 4.26 4.89
C GLN A 105 0.22 4.51 5.31
N SER A 106 -0.55 3.44 5.58
CA SER A 106 -1.92 3.58 6.08
C SER A 106 -1.96 4.24 7.46
N VAL A 107 -1.03 3.91 8.36
CA VAL A 107 -0.92 4.60 9.66
C VAL A 107 -0.69 6.09 9.48
N LEU A 108 0.23 6.48 8.61
CA LEU A 108 0.51 7.89 8.34
C LEU A 108 -0.70 8.61 7.73
N ASN A 109 -1.37 8.00 6.76
CA ASN A 109 -2.58 8.54 6.16
C ASN A 109 -3.70 8.76 7.19
N PHE A 110 -3.93 7.78 8.07
CA PHE A 110 -4.87 7.92 9.18
C PHE A 110 -4.45 9.03 10.16
N LEU A 111 -3.18 9.06 10.58
CA LEU A 111 -2.71 10.06 11.54
C LEU A 111 -2.77 11.48 10.96
N MET A 112 -2.46 11.67 9.67
CA MET A 112 -2.63 12.97 8.99
C MET A 112 -4.11 13.38 8.94
N TRP A 113 -5.03 12.43 8.71
CA TRP A 113 -6.46 12.71 8.70
C TRP A 113 -6.94 13.08 10.10
N PHE A 114 -6.48 12.36 11.13
CA PHE A 114 -6.75 12.68 12.52
C PHE A 114 -6.21 14.07 12.92
N ASP A 115 -4.99 14.39 12.52
CA ASP A 115 -4.33 15.69 12.74
C ASP A 115 -5.18 16.84 12.16
N GLN A 116 -5.69 16.68 10.93
CA GLN A 116 -6.62 17.65 10.32
C GLN A 116 -7.97 17.72 11.06
N ALA A 117 -8.63 16.58 11.29
CA ALA A 117 -9.95 16.52 11.91
C ALA A 117 -9.96 17.05 13.35
N SER A 118 -8.84 16.94 14.06
CA SER A 118 -8.64 17.46 15.42
C SER A 118 -8.08 18.90 15.46
N SER A 119 -7.93 19.57 14.31
CA SER A 119 -7.29 20.89 14.22
C SER A 119 -5.88 20.95 14.82
N GLY A 120 -5.12 19.85 14.71
CA GLY A 120 -3.75 19.74 15.21
C GLY A 120 -3.63 19.82 16.74
N SER A 121 -4.66 19.39 17.48
CA SER A 121 -4.70 19.57 18.94
C SER A 121 -3.70 18.71 19.72
N ASP A 122 -3.22 17.61 19.12
CA ASP A 122 -2.28 16.67 19.76
C ASP A 122 -0.87 16.80 19.16
N PRO A 123 0.08 17.49 19.83
CA PRO A 123 1.44 17.66 19.33
C PRO A 123 2.22 16.33 19.23
N HIS A 124 1.82 15.28 19.95
CA HIS A 124 2.46 13.97 19.84
C HIS A 124 2.12 13.28 18.52
N VAL A 125 0.91 13.49 17.99
CA VAL A 125 0.51 13.03 16.66
C VAL A 125 1.37 13.71 15.59
N ARG A 126 1.46 15.06 15.63
CA ARG A 126 2.31 15.83 14.72
C ARG A 126 3.77 15.35 14.72
N LEU A 127 4.35 15.19 15.91
CA LEU A 127 5.73 14.71 16.07
C LEU A 127 5.91 13.27 15.55
N CYS A 128 4.89 12.42 15.69
CA CYS A 128 4.89 11.06 15.17
C CYS A 128 4.94 11.05 13.63
N ILE A 129 4.06 11.84 13.00
CA ILE A 129 3.98 12.02 11.54
C ILE A 129 5.31 12.56 11.00
N ASP A 130 5.84 13.64 11.60
CA ASP A 130 7.08 14.27 11.17
C ASP A 130 8.27 13.30 11.22
N LYS A 131 8.41 12.54 12.32
CA LYS A 131 9.51 11.58 12.43
C LYS A 131 9.39 10.49 11.35
N ALA A 132 8.20 9.94 11.15
CA ALA A 132 7.97 8.90 10.18
C ALA A 132 8.26 9.39 8.74
N LEU A 133 7.68 10.51 8.31
CA LEU A 133 7.89 11.07 6.97
C LEU A 133 9.38 11.39 6.71
N HIS A 134 10.05 12.06 7.64
CA HIS A 134 11.48 12.34 7.51
C HIS A 134 12.33 11.07 7.44
N ARG A 135 11.93 10.03 8.18
CA ARG A 135 12.64 8.76 8.18
C ARG A 135 12.45 8.01 6.87
N LEU A 136 11.23 8.01 6.32
CA LEU A 136 10.93 7.48 4.98
C LEU A 136 11.78 8.19 3.92
N MET A 137 11.82 9.53 3.90
CA MET A 137 12.65 10.28 2.96
C MET A 137 14.15 9.93 3.05
N ARG A 138 14.65 9.57 4.24
CA ARG A 138 16.05 9.14 4.43
C ARG A 138 16.34 7.71 3.96
N VAL A 139 15.32 6.84 3.90
CA VAL A 139 15.47 5.46 3.41
C VAL A 139 15.02 5.29 1.96
N GLN A 140 14.55 6.36 1.31
CA GLN A 140 14.36 6.38 -0.13
C GLN A 140 15.73 6.21 -0.82
N TYR A 141 15.85 5.20 -1.67
CA TYR A 141 17.07 4.96 -2.44
C TYR A 141 17.36 6.12 -3.40
N PRO A 142 18.62 6.30 -3.85
CA PRO A 142 18.96 7.33 -4.83
C PRO A 142 18.15 7.26 -6.14
N ASN A 143 17.77 6.06 -6.57
CA ASN A 143 16.93 5.84 -7.75
C ASN A 143 15.43 6.07 -7.49
N GLY A 144 15.02 6.39 -6.26
CA GLY A 144 13.65 6.72 -5.87
C GLY A 144 12.82 5.58 -5.28
N ALA A 145 13.31 4.34 -5.33
CA ALA A 145 12.66 3.18 -4.74
C ALA A 145 12.67 3.21 -3.21
N PHE A 146 11.90 2.31 -2.59
CA PHE A 146 11.86 2.10 -1.14
C PHE A 146 12.15 0.64 -0.78
N PRO A 147 12.80 0.37 0.37
CA PRO A 147 12.89 -0.98 0.91
C PRO A 147 11.56 -1.43 1.50
N VAL A 148 11.23 -2.72 1.40
CA VAL A 148 10.03 -3.28 2.07
C VAL A 148 10.19 -3.28 3.60
N PHE A 149 11.42 -3.53 4.08
CA PHE A 149 11.75 -3.60 5.50
C PHE A 149 13.01 -2.82 5.81
N PHE A 150 13.05 -2.14 6.97
CA PHE A 150 14.28 -1.53 7.44
C PHE A 150 14.30 -1.34 8.96
N LYS A 151 15.51 -1.42 9.54
CA LYS A 151 15.77 -1.12 10.97
C LYS A 151 16.55 0.17 11.18
N GLY A 152 17.20 0.64 10.11
CA GLY A 152 18.23 1.67 10.13
C GLY A 152 18.25 2.43 8.81
N ALA A 153 19.40 2.41 8.14
CA ALA A 153 19.49 2.80 6.73
C ALA A 153 18.76 1.79 5.83
N ALA A 154 18.46 2.19 4.59
CA ALA A 154 17.92 1.28 3.60
C ALA A 154 18.94 0.16 3.29
N PRO A 155 18.51 -1.13 3.27
CA PRO A 155 19.41 -2.24 2.99
C PRO A 155 20.10 -2.10 1.62
N GLY A 156 21.43 -2.16 1.58
CA GLY A 156 22.20 -2.07 0.33
C GLY A 156 22.20 -0.68 -0.32
N ALA A 157 21.94 0.39 0.44
CA ALA A 157 21.97 1.76 -0.08
C ALA A 157 23.36 2.23 -0.57
N ASP A 158 24.42 1.53 -0.16
CA ASP A 158 25.82 1.75 -0.53
C ASP A 158 26.22 1.06 -1.84
N VAL A 159 25.34 0.23 -2.40
CA VAL A 159 25.62 -0.57 -3.60
C VAL A 159 25.27 0.22 -4.86
N GLU A 160 26.21 0.30 -5.80
CA GLU A 160 25.97 0.88 -7.12
C GLU A 160 24.92 0.07 -7.88
N THR A 161 23.99 0.77 -8.52
CA THR A 161 22.83 0.18 -9.19
C THR A 161 22.74 0.67 -10.63
N ALA A 162 22.26 -0.20 -11.51
CA ALA A 162 22.01 0.17 -12.90
C ALA A 162 20.96 1.29 -12.97
N ALA A 163 21.08 2.17 -13.97
CA ALA A 163 20.21 3.34 -14.08
C ALA A 163 18.82 3.03 -14.65
N LYS A 164 18.66 1.94 -15.41
CA LYS A 164 17.41 1.57 -16.09
C LYS A 164 17.23 0.06 -16.11
N ALA A 165 15.97 -0.37 -16.12
CA ALA A 165 15.62 -1.77 -16.23
C ALA A 165 15.99 -2.37 -17.57
N SER A 166 16.33 -3.66 -17.54
CA SER A 166 16.61 -4.46 -18.72
C SER A 166 16.02 -5.85 -18.57
N MET A 167 15.79 -6.52 -19.70
CA MET A 167 15.43 -7.94 -19.70
C MET A 167 16.68 -8.79 -19.49
N PRO A 168 16.67 -9.79 -18.59
CA PRO A 168 17.74 -10.76 -18.52
C PRO A 168 17.73 -11.65 -19.77
N ALA A 169 18.91 -12.11 -20.20
CA ALA A 169 19.03 -12.98 -21.37
C ALA A 169 18.32 -14.34 -21.18
N SER A 170 18.23 -14.80 -19.92
CA SER A 170 17.49 -16.00 -19.52
C SER A 170 17.14 -15.90 -18.04
N TRP A 171 16.20 -16.72 -17.58
CA TRP A 171 15.84 -16.83 -16.16
C TRP A 171 15.60 -18.30 -15.79
N SER A 172 15.80 -18.64 -14.53
CA SER A 172 15.62 -20.01 -14.01
C SER A 172 14.17 -20.25 -13.62
N HIS A 173 13.58 -21.36 -14.07
CA HIS A 173 12.27 -21.83 -13.59
C HIS A 173 12.32 -22.43 -12.17
N ASP A 174 13.51 -22.75 -11.68
CA ASP A 174 13.74 -23.03 -10.26
C ASP A 174 13.97 -21.73 -9.49
N TRP A 175 13.46 -21.67 -8.26
CA TRP A 175 13.56 -20.49 -7.41
C TRP A 175 15.03 -20.11 -7.14
N GLN A 176 15.40 -18.90 -7.55
CA GLN A 176 16.73 -18.32 -7.34
C GLN A 176 16.59 -16.85 -6.93
N LYS A 177 16.85 -16.54 -5.65
CA LYS A 177 16.89 -15.16 -5.17
C LYS A 177 18.36 -14.75 -5.01
N PRO A 178 18.80 -13.61 -5.57
CA PRO A 178 20.14 -13.08 -5.28
C PRO A 178 20.35 -13.01 -3.77
N ASP A 179 21.55 -13.23 -3.24
CA ASP A 179 21.75 -13.33 -1.78
C ASP A 179 21.87 -11.98 -1.06
N ARG A 180 21.94 -10.87 -1.80
CA ARG A 180 22.24 -9.55 -1.22
C ARG A 180 21.31 -8.45 -1.73
N PRO A 181 20.85 -7.55 -0.83
CA PRO A 181 20.18 -6.32 -1.21
C PRO A 181 21.13 -5.37 -1.97
N PRO A 182 20.61 -4.31 -2.62
CA PRO A 182 19.21 -3.90 -2.65
C PRO A 182 18.35 -4.78 -3.56
N TYR A 183 17.07 -4.91 -3.19
CA TYR A 183 16.01 -5.28 -4.13
C TYR A 183 15.07 -4.10 -4.23
N PHE A 184 14.74 -3.71 -5.46
CA PHE A 184 13.76 -2.66 -5.71
C PHE A 184 12.41 -3.32 -5.92
N ILE A 185 11.50 -3.12 -4.98
CA ILE A 185 10.24 -3.84 -4.91
C ILE A 185 9.10 -2.95 -5.43
N VAL A 186 8.33 -3.52 -6.34
CA VAL A 186 7.08 -2.95 -6.86
C VAL A 186 5.87 -3.71 -6.32
N ASN A 187 6.08 -4.95 -5.85
CA ASN A 187 5.07 -5.83 -5.27
C ASN A 187 4.14 -5.11 -4.27
N ASP A 188 2.87 -5.54 -4.27
CA ASP A 188 1.81 -5.02 -3.40
C ASP A 188 1.64 -3.50 -3.47
N ASN A 189 1.88 -2.95 -4.67
CA ASN A 189 1.74 -1.53 -4.98
C ASN A 189 2.61 -0.61 -4.11
N LEU A 190 3.73 -1.12 -3.57
CA LEU A 190 4.62 -0.36 -2.70
C LEU A 190 4.98 1.04 -3.28
N PRO A 191 5.38 1.18 -4.57
CA PRO A 191 5.67 2.50 -5.13
C PRO A 191 4.43 3.41 -5.16
N ARG A 192 3.28 2.90 -5.60
CA ARG A 192 2.03 3.68 -5.64
C ARG A 192 1.66 4.19 -4.25
N ASP A 193 1.67 3.31 -3.25
CA ASP A 193 1.20 3.66 -1.90
C ASP A 193 2.18 4.62 -1.20
N MET A 194 3.49 4.45 -1.42
CA MET A 194 4.51 5.41 -0.96
C MET A 194 4.40 6.77 -1.66
N GLY A 195 4.21 6.76 -2.98
CA GLY A 195 4.05 7.97 -3.77
C GLY A 195 2.81 8.76 -3.36
N ARG A 196 1.67 8.09 -3.23
CA ARG A 196 0.42 8.66 -2.73
C ARG A 196 0.56 9.25 -1.35
N LEU A 197 1.22 8.54 -0.42
CA LEU A 197 1.51 9.06 0.92
C LEU A 197 2.24 10.41 0.86
N PHE A 198 3.26 10.55 0.01
CA PHE A 198 4.00 11.81 -0.11
C PHE A 198 3.21 12.90 -0.83
N LEU A 199 2.38 12.56 -1.83
CA LEU A 199 1.45 13.52 -2.42
C LEU A 199 0.44 14.03 -1.39
N ASN A 200 -0.09 13.14 -0.56
CA ASN A 200 -0.99 13.46 0.54
C ASN A 200 -0.30 14.37 1.57
N ALA A 201 0.91 14.03 2.00
CA ALA A 201 1.69 14.87 2.91
C ALA A 201 1.98 16.26 2.30
N TYR A 202 2.31 16.34 1.01
CA TYR A 202 2.52 17.60 0.30
C TYR A 202 1.25 18.46 0.27
N ARG A 203 0.10 17.86 -0.05
CA ARG A 203 -1.19 18.57 -0.08
C ARG A 203 -1.61 19.05 1.31
N THR A 204 -1.34 18.27 2.35
CA THR A 204 -1.70 18.60 3.73
C THR A 204 -0.79 19.66 4.36
N TYR A 205 0.52 19.56 4.15
CA TYR A 205 1.51 20.38 4.87
C TYR A 205 2.24 21.39 4.00
N HIS A 206 2.04 21.34 2.68
CA HIS A 206 2.64 22.25 1.69
C HIS A 206 4.17 22.31 1.71
N ASP A 207 4.85 21.29 2.25
CA ASP A 207 6.31 21.19 2.21
C ASP A 207 6.76 20.60 0.85
N PRO A 208 7.47 21.36 -0.01
CA PRO A 208 7.92 20.88 -1.32
C PRO A 208 8.87 19.67 -1.24
N ALA A 209 9.47 19.39 -0.08
CA ALA A 209 10.30 18.20 0.10
C ALA A 209 9.49 16.91 -0.04
N TYR A 210 8.20 16.92 0.30
CA TYR A 210 7.31 15.77 0.11
C TYR A 210 6.96 15.57 -1.37
N LEU A 211 6.68 16.63 -2.11
CA LEU A 211 6.48 16.53 -3.57
C LEU A 211 7.73 15.95 -4.24
N LYS A 212 8.92 16.42 -3.86
CA LYS A 212 10.18 15.88 -4.38
C LYS A 212 10.38 14.40 -4.07
N ALA A 213 9.92 13.93 -2.91
CA ALA A 213 9.96 12.50 -2.56
C ALA A 213 9.00 11.68 -3.43
N ALA A 214 7.79 12.21 -3.71
CA ALA A 214 6.83 11.59 -4.63
C ALA A 214 7.36 11.56 -6.08
N GLU A 215 7.94 12.65 -6.56
CA GLU A 215 8.54 12.74 -7.91
C GLU A 215 9.63 11.69 -8.12
N LYS A 216 10.48 11.46 -7.11
CA LYS A 216 11.49 10.41 -7.15
C LYS A 216 10.89 9.01 -7.30
N VAL A 217 9.71 8.75 -6.72
CA VAL A 217 9.00 7.47 -6.96
C VAL A 217 8.60 7.37 -8.43
N GLY A 218 8.14 8.47 -9.04
CA GLY A 218 7.86 8.53 -10.47
C GLY A 218 9.11 8.24 -11.32
N ASP A 219 10.24 8.88 -11.00
CA ASP A 219 11.52 8.64 -11.67
C ASP A 219 11.97 7.18 -11.54
N PHE A 220 11.77 6.55 -10.37
CA PHE A 220 12.02 5.12 -10.19
C PHE A 220 11.16 4.29 -11.15
N LEU A 221 9.86 4.55 -11.23
CA LEU A 221 8.95 3.80 -12.09
C LEU A 221 9.30 3.98 -13.57
N LEU A 222 9.66 5.19 -14.00
CA LEU A 222 10.14 5.44 -15.36
C LEU A 222 11.43 4.67 -15.66
N ALA A 223 12.35 4.60 -14.70
CA ALA A 223 13.59 3.83 -14.83
C ALA A 223 13.36 2.31 -14.78
N ALA A 224 12.39 1.85 -14.01
CA ALA A 224 12.07 0.44 -13.80
C ALA A 224 11.16 -0.16 -14.88
N GLN A 225 10.53 0.68 -15.72
CA GLN A 225 9.69 0.20 -16.81
C GLN A 225 10.52 -0.67 -17.76
N LEU A 226 10.02 -1.88 -18.03
CA LEU A 226 10.72 -2.82 -18.89
C LEU A 226 10.68 -2.35 -20.37
N PRO A 227 11.68 -2.73 -21.18
CA PRO A 227 11.72 -2.32 -22.58
C PRO A 227 10.59 -2.95 -23.41
N ALA A 228 10.31 -2.33 -24.56
CA ALA A 228 9.40 -2.91 -25.55
C ALA A 228 9.83 -4.34 -25.94
N PRO A 229 8.86 -5.25 -26.20
CA PRO A 229 7.41 -5.01 -26.27
C PRO A 229 6.66 -5.15 -24.94
N GLN A 230 7.32 -5.52 -23.83
CA GLN A 230 6.64 -5.77 -22.55
C GLN A 230 6.81 -4.60 -21.57
N GLN A 231 6.25 -3.44 -21.91
CA GLN A 231 6.45 -2.17 -21.17
C GLN A 231 5.64 -2.07 -19.86
N GLY A 232 5.51 -3.18 -19.13
CA GLY A 232 5.03 -3.20 -17.75
C GLY A 232 6.18 -3.19 -16.74
N TRP A 233 5.90 -3.65 -15.52
CA TRP A 233 6.87 -3.80 -14.44
C TRP A 233 6.90 -5.22 -13.88
N ALA A 234 8.01 -5.60 -13.26
CA ALA A 234 8.13 -6.81 -12.45
C ALA A 234 7.85 -6.52 -10.98
N GLN A 235 7.57 -7.56 -10.19
CA GLN A 235 7.39 -7.43 -8.73
C GLN A 235 8.66 -6.95 -8.01
N GLY A 236 9.83 -7.33 -8.51
CA GLY A 236 11.10 -7.02 -7.86
C GLY A 236 12.27 -7.04 -8.84
N TYR A 237 13.22 -6.15 -8.61
CA TYR A 237 14.44 -6.01 -9.39
C TYR A 237 15.67 -6.11 -8.48
N ASP A 238 16.79 -6.62 -9.00
CA ASP A 238 18.07 -6.57 -8.31
C ASP A 238 18.84 -5.25 -8.59
N ARG A 239 20.08 -5.16 -8.09
CA ARG A 239 20.99 -4.03 -8.36
C ARG A 239 21.28 -3.80 -9.85
N SER A 240 21.11 -4.80 -10.70
CA SER A 240 21.30 -4.70 -12.15
C SER A 240 20.04 -4.17 -12.85
N MET A 241 19.00 -3.83 -12.08
CA MET A 241 17.65 -3.47 -12.56
C MET A 241 17.06 -4.55 -13.47
N GLN A 242 17.34 -5.82 -13.19
CA GLN A 242 16.70 -6.95 -13.89
C GLN A 242 15.64 -7.58 -12.99
N PRO A 243 14.50 -8.02 -13.54
CA PRO A 243 13.51 -8.80 -12.80
C PRO A 243 14.14 -10.02 -12.12
N VAL A 244 13.80 -10.23 -10.85
CA VAL A 244 14.28 -11.38 -10.05
C VAL A 244 13.14 -12.05 -9.30
N TRP A 245 13.42 -13.25 -8.78
CA TRP A 245 12.47 -13.98 -7.96
C TRP A 245 12.14 -13.23 -6.66
N GLY A 246 10.85 -13.23 -6.32
CA GLY A 246 10.35 -12.92 -4.99
C GLY A 246 10.39 -14.17 -4.09
N ARG A 247 9.22 -14.52 -3.53
CA ARG A 247 8.99 -15.80 -2.87
C ARG A 247 9.03 -16.96 -3.88
N LYS A 248 8.97 -18.20 -3.40
CA LYS A 248 9.03 -19.41 -4.24
C LYS A 248 7.93 -19.50 -5.31
N PHE A 249 6.86 -18.73 -5.13
CA PHE A 249 5.71 -18.64 -6.03
C PHE A 249 5.64 -17.29 -6.79
N GLU A 250 6.75 -16.55 -6.83
CA GLU A 250 6.83 -15.22 -7.45
C GLU A 250 8.01 -15.17 -8.44
N PRO A 251 7.84 -15.76 -9.64
CA PRO A 251 8.90 -15.83 -10.65
C PRO A 251 9.22 -14.44 -11.24
N PRO A 252 10.44 -14.26 -11.80
CA PRO A 252 10.77 -13.11 -12.63
C PRO A 252 9.80 -13.05 -13.81
N ALA A 253 8.95 -12.02 -13.84
CA ALA A 253 7.90 -11.86 -14.82
C ALA A 253 7.46 -10.40 -14.87
N VAL A 254 6.82 -10.02 -15.98
CA VAL A 254 6.02 -8.78 -16.01
C VAL A 254 4.69 -9.06 -15.33
N VAL A 255 4.25 -8.18 -14.43
CA VAL A 255 3.09 -8.42 -13.57
C VAL A 255 1.95 -7.45 -13.85
N SER A 256 0.74 -7.98 -13.98
CA SER A 256 -0.43 -7.23 -14.45
C SER A 256 -0.97 -6.24 -13.40
N ARG A 257 -1.25 -6.70 -12.19
CA ARG A 257 -1.84 -5.88 -11.11
C ARG A 257 -0.92 -4.72 -10.69
N GLU A 258 0.36 -4.96 -10.47
CA GLU A 258 1.30 -3.88 -10.10
C GLU A 258 1.54 -2.92 -11.26
N THR A 259 1.49 -3.42 -12.51
CA THR A 259 1.52 -2.53 -13.69
C THR A 259 0.31 -1.59 -13.69
N ALA A 260 -0.89 -2.10 -13.40
CA ALA A 260 -2.10 -1.28 -13.27
C ALA A 260 -1.96 -0.25 -12.13
N GLY A 261 -1.48 -0.65 -10.95
CA GLY A 261 -1.24 0.27 -9.83
C GLY A 261 -0.18 1.34 -10.11
N ASN A 262 0.87 1.00 -10.86
CA ASN A 262 1.87 1.97 -11.30
C ASN A 262 1.29 2.96 -12.31
N ILE A 263 0.45 2.53 -13.25
CA ILE A 263 -0.24 3.44 -14.17
C ILE A 263 -1.09 4.44 -13.39
N ASP A 264 -1.88 3.97 -12.43
CA ASP A 264 -2.69 4.83 -11.56
C ASP A 264 -1.83 5.91 -10.87
N TYR A 265 -0.70 5.51 -10.27
CA TYR A 265 0.19 6.47 -9.62
C TYR A 265 0.82 7.48 -10.60
N LEU A 266 1.24 7.02 -11.79
CA LEU A 266 1.83 7.89 -12.80
C LEU A 266 0.82 8.94 -13.28
N ILE A 267 -0.47 8.58 -13.39
CA ILE A 267 -1.57 9.53 -13.67
C ILE A 267 -1.67 10.57 -12.55
N GLU A 268 -1.73 10.14 -11.29
CA GLU A 268 -1.85 11.04 -10.13
C GLU A 268 -0.67 12.00 -10.00
N LEU A 269 0.55 11.52 -10.21
CA LEU A 269 1.75 12.34 -10.17
C LEU A 269 1.77 13.31 -11.35
N ASN A 270 1.35 12.89 -12.55
CA ASN A 270 1.21 13.79 -13.70
C ASN A 270 0.17 14.89 -13.43
N GLU A 271 -0.94 14.58 -12.78
CA GLU A 271 -1.91 15.59 -12.40
C GLU A 271 -1.29 16.68 -11.52
N GLN A 272 -0.35 16.28 -10.65
CA GLN A 272 0.35 17.17 -9.73
C GLN A 272 1.46 18.00 -10.39
N ASN A 273 2.31 17.40 -11.24
CA ASN A 273 3.53 18.05 -11.74
C ASN A 273 3.56 18.27 -13.27
N LYS A 274 2.56 17.76 -14.00
CA LYS A 274 2.39 17.87 -15.46
C LYS A 274 3.55 17.30 -16.29
N ASP A 275 4.34 16.38 -15.75
CA ASP A 275 5.42 15.72 -16.50
C ASP A 275 4.84 14.71 -17.51
N ALA A 276 4.94 15.04 -18.80
CA ALA A 276 4.41 14.23 -19.90
C ALA A 276 5.02 12.82 -19.97
N ARG A 277 6.27 12.63 -19.50
CA ARG A 277 6.94 11.32 -19.48
C ARG A 277 6.13 10.28 -18.71
N LEU A 278 5.41 10.71 -17.68
CA LEU A 278 4.58 9.85 -16.83
C LEU A 278 3.39 9.29 -17.60
N LEU A 279 2.69 10.13 -18.38
CA LEU A 279 1.55 9.67 -19.20
C LEU A 279 2.00 8.83 -20.39
N ASP A 280 3.17 9.10 -20.97
CA ASP A 280 3.74 8.28 -22.05
C ASP A 280 4.08 6.87 -21.56
N ALA A 281 4.69 6.77 -20.38
CA ALA A 281 4.97 5.49 -19.73
C ALA A 281 3.68 4.73 -19.37
N ALA A 282 2.71 5.44 -18.79
CA ALA A 282 1.38 4.90 -18.47
C ALA A 282 0.67 4.36 -19.72
N ALA A 283 0.69 5.09 -20.83
CA ALA A 283 0.06 4.68 -22.08
C ALA A 283 0.72 3.45 -22.71
N SER A 284 2.06 3.39 -22.66
CA SER A 284 2.80 2.22 -23.15
C SER A 284 2.50 0.97 -22.32
N ALA A 285 2.42 1.12 -21.00
CA ALA A 285 2.06 0.03 -20.09
C ALA A 285 0.61 -0.42 -20.26
N ALA A 286 -0.33 0.51 -20.44
CA ALA A 286 -1.72 0.21 -20.72
C ALA A 286 -1.88 -0.55 -22.05
N THR A 287 -1.12 -0.17 -23.08
CA THR A 287 -1.07 -0.91 -24.36
C THR A 287 -0.64 -2.36 -24.14
N TRP A 288 0.39 -2.58 -23.32
CA TRP A 288 0.82 -3.92 -22.96
C TRP A 288 -0.25 -4.69 -22.17
N LEU A 289 -0.90 -4.07 -21.18
CA LEU A 289 -1.99 -4.71 -20.43
C LEU A 289 -3.14 -5.12 -21.35
N GLN A 290 -3.55 -4.26 -22.29
CA GLN A 290 -4.60 -4.61 -23.25
C GLN A 290 -4.22 -5.83 -24.09
N ALA A 291 -2.97 -5.90 -24.56
CA ALA A 291 -2.46 -7.03 -25.34
C ALA A 291 -2.29 -8.31 -24.50
N ALA A 292 -2.07 -8.18 -23.19
CA ALA A 292 -1.88 -9.29 -22.26
C ALA A 292 -3.20 -9.92 -21.79
N ARG A 293 -4.35 -9.27 -22.03
CA ARG A 293 -5.67 -9.73 -21.57
C ARG A 293 -5.97 -11.15 -22.08
N LEU A 294 -6.40 -12.01 -21.16
CA LEU A 294 -6.75 -13.39 -21.45
C LEU A 294 -8.13 -13.50 -22.13
N PRO A 295 -8.43 -14.62 -22.82
CA PRO A 295 -9.73 -14.82 -23.48
C PRO A 295 -10.93 -14.77 -22.53
N ASP A 296 -10.73 -15.05 -21.23
CA ASP A 296 -11.76 -14.97 -20.19
C ASP A 296 -11.97 -13.55 -19.64
N GLY A 297 -11.30 -12.55 -20.23
CA GLY A 297 -11.38 -11.14 -19.84
C GLY A 297 -10.50 -10.76 -18.66
N ARG A 298 -9.86 -11.70 -17.98
CA ARG A 298 -8.93 -11.45 -16.86
C ARG A 298 -7.49 -11.30 -17.35
N TRP A 299 -6.56 -11.14 -16.41
CA TRP A 299 -5.13 -11.18 -16.62
C TRP A 299 -4.52 -12.29 -15.78
N ALA A 300 -3.52 -12.98 -16.31
CA ALA A 300 -2.61 -13.73 -15.46
C ALA A 300 -1.86 -12.75 -14.55
N ARG A 301 -1.50 -13.20 -13.36
CA ARG A 301 -0.66 -12.44 -12.43
C ARG A 301 0.71 -12.15 -13.04
N PHE A 302 1.29 -13.15 -13.70
CA PHE A 302 2.66 -13.13 -14.23
C PHE A 302 2.67 -13.44 -15.74
N TYR A 303 3.51 -12.71 -16.48
CA TYR A 303 3.81 -12.96 -17.89
C TYR A 303 5.30 -13.17 -18.07
N GLU A 304 5.66 -14.29 -18.70
CA GLU A 304 7.03 -14.68 -18.97
C GLU A 304 7.79 -13.59 -19.74
N LEU A 305 9.02 -13.35 -19.29
CA LEU A 305 9.92 -12.36 -19.90
C LEU A 305 10.26 -12.75 -21.34
N ASN A 306 10.31 -11.76 -22.23
CA ASN A 306 10.55 -11.84 -23.68
C ASN A 306 9.44 -12.49 -24.52
N THR A 307 8.60 -13.37 -23.97
CA THR A 307 7.59 -14.12 -24.74
C THR A 307 6.16 -13.60 -24.55
N ASN A 308 5.91 -12.90 -23.44
CA ASN A 308 4.58 -12.49 -22.99
C ASN A 308 3.59 -13.63 -22.77
N ARG A 309 4.08 -14.86 -22.60
CA ARG A 309 3.24 -16.01 -22.30
C ARG A 309 2.80 -15.97 -20.83
N PRO A 310 1.51 -16.18 -20.51
CA PRO A 310 1.08 -16.32 -19.12
C PRO A 310 1.87 -17.41 -18.39
N VAL A 311 2.37 -17.09 -17.20
CA VAL A 311 3.08 -18.02 -16.33
C VAL A 311 2.37 -18.09 -14.97
N TYR A 312 2.31 -19.28 -14.39
CA TYR A 312 1.60 -19.56 -13.15
C TYR A 312 2.44 -20.43 -12.24
N ILE A 313 1.93 -20.66 -11.04
CA ILE A 313 2.46 -21.63 -10.09
C ILE A 313 1.38 -22.69 -9.85
N ASP A 314 1.75 -23.95 -10.03
CA ASP A 314 0.88 -25.09 -9.76
C ASP A 314 0.68 -25.33 -8.26
N ASP A 315 -0.23 -26.24 -7.91
CA ASP A 315 -0.52 -26.68 -6.54
C ASP A 315 0.65 -27.38 -5.84
N ARG A 316 1.75 -27.65 -6.55
CA ARG A 316 3.03 -28.18 -6.04
C ARG A 316 4.10 -27.11 -5.90
N GLY A 317 3.78 -25.85 -6.18
CA GLY A 317 4.72 -24.74 -6.06
C GLY A 317 5.73 -24.66 -7.21
N LYS A 318 5.44 -25.25 -8.37
CA LYS A 318 6.32 -25.19 -9.56
C LYS A 318 5.78 -24.24 -10.61
N VAL A 319 6.71 -23.63 -11.35
CA VAL A 319 6.39 -22.85 -12.56
C VAL A 319 5.67 -23.75 -13.56
N THR A 320 4.52 -23.28 -14.02
CA THR A 320 3.73 -23.89 -15.08
C THR A 320 3.20 -22.83 -16.03
N PHE A 321 2.83 -23.25 -17.23
CA PHE A 321 2.16 -22.41 -18.22
C PHE A 321 0.74 -22.89 -18.52
N GLU A 322 0.28 -23.91 -17.78
CA GLU A 322 -1.08 -24.41 -17.85
C GLU A 322 -1.92 -23.72 -16.79
N ASP A 323 -3.09 -23.22 -17.19
CA ASP A 323 -4.10 -22.68 -16.28
C ASP A 323 -4.93 -23.81 -15.67
N LYS A 324 -4.26 -24.71 -14.94
CA LYS A 324 -4.86 -25.91 -14.33
C LYS A 324 -4.16 -26.23 -13.02
N ASN A 325 -4.94 -26.66 -12.02
CA ASN A 325 -4.43 -27.07 -10.70
C ASN A 325 -3.47 -26.03 -10.11
N LEU A 326 -3.87 -24.76 -10.16
CA LEU A 326 -3.05 -23.64 -9.70
C LEU A 326 -3.04 -23.55 -8.18
N LEU A 327 -2.00 -22.89 -7.64
CA LEU A 327 -1.89 -22.55 -6.23
C LEU A 327 -3.15 -21.82 -5.74
N GLN A 328 -3.82 -22.36 -4.72
CA GLN A 328 -5.16 -21.91 -4.32
C GLN A 328 -5.18 -20.67 -3.42
N HIS A 329 -4.12 -20.42 -2.66
CA HIS A 329 -4.04 -19.33 -1.69
C HIS A 329 -3.32 -18.09 -2.23
N TYR A 330 -3.11 -18.02 -3.55
CA TYR A 330 -2.46 -16.89 -4.19
C TYR A 330 -3.17 -16.57 -5.51
N GLY A 331 -3.53 -15.30 -5.71
CA GLY A 331 -4.28 -14.87 -6.89
C GLY A 331 -3.47 -14.98 -8.17
N MET A 332 -3.59 -16.11 -8.88
CA MET A 332 -2.89 -16.36 -10.15
C MET A 332 -3.52 -15.65 -11.35
N LYS A 333 -4.77 -15.21 -11.20
CA LYS A 333 -5.49 -14.39 -12.16
C LYS A 333 -6.21 -13.26 -11.46
N THR A 334 -6.31 -12.13 -12.12
CA THR A 334 -6.95 -10.93 -11.59
C THR A 334 -7.63 -10.10 -12.67
N GLY A 335 -8.38 -9.06 -12.30
CA GLY A 335 -8.99 -8.18 -13.31
C GLY A 335 -9.76 -6.99 -12.78
N ALA A 336 -10.46 -7.11 -11.65
CA ALA A 336 -11.34 -6.05 -11.15
C ALA A 336 -10.60 -4.71 -10.92
N GLU A 337 -9.36 -4.77 -10.44
CA GLU A 337 -8.50 -3.62 -10.20
C GLU A 337 -7.79 -3.08 -11.44
N ILE A 338 -7.77 -3.84 -12.54
CA ILE A 338 -7.07 -3.43 -13.79
C ILE A 338 -7.99 -2.61 -14.68
N GLU A 339 -9.27 -2.98 -14.78
CA GLU A 339 -10.18 -2.35 -15.75
C GLU A 339 -10.39 -0.85 -15.57
N PRO A 340 -10.54 -0.32 -14.33
CA PRO A 340 -10.75 1.11 -14.13
C PRO A 340 -9.59 1.96 -14.67
N VAL A 341 -8.37 1.41 -14.67
CA VAL A 341 -7.14 2.12 -15.07
C VAL A 341 -7.20 2.61 -16.52
N PHE A 342 -7.85 1.85 -17.42
CA PHE A 342 -7.98 2.28 -18.83
C PHE A 342 -8.84 3.53 -18.99
N ALA A 343 -9.97 3.57 -18.27
CA ALA A 343 -10.85 4.75 -18.29
C ALA A 343 -10.16 5.95 -17.64
N ARG A 344 -9.46 5.74 -16.53
CA ARG A 344 -8.67 6.76 -15.84
C ARG A 344 -7.62 7.37 -16.74
N LEU A 345 -6.85 6.53 -17.44
CA LEU A 345 -5.83 7.00 -18.37
C LEU A 345 -6.42 7.86 -19.50
N GLU A 346 -7.55 7.44 -20.08
CA GLU A 346 -8.20 8.20 -21.15
C GLU A 346 -8.66 9.58 -20.67
N LEU A 347 -9.24 9.66 -19.47
CA LEU A 347 -9.60 10.94 -18.85
C LEU A 347 -8.37 11.83 -18.62
N ALA A 348 -7.29 11.27 -18.09
CA ALA A 348 -6.04 11.98 -17.83
C ALA A 348 -5.41 12.52 -19.12
N ARG A 349 -5.41 11.75 -20.22
CA ARG A 349 -4.92 12.18 -21.54
C ARG A 349 -5.72 13.34 -22.13
N ARG A 350 -6.98 13.47 -21.74
CA ARG A 350 -7.85 14.60 -22.10
C ARG A 350 -7.66 15.81 -21.18
N GLY A 351 -6.73 15.73 -20.22
CA GLY A 351 -6.46 16.78 -19.23
C GLY A 351 -7.53 16.90 -18.14
N LEU A 352 -8.37 15.88 -17.98
CA LEU A 352 -9.38 15.86 -16.91
C LEU A 352 -8.77 15.31 -15.62
N THR A 353 -9.20 15.84 -14.48
CA THR A 353 -8.83 15.32 -13.16
C THR A 353 -9.52 13.99 -12.91
N VAL A 354 -8.75 13.02 -12.48
CA VAL A 354 -9.14 11.64 -12.23
C VAL A 354 -8.88 11.24 -10.78
N SER A 355 -7.85 11.82 -10.16
CA SER A 355 -7.47 11.45 -8.80
C SER A 355 -8.42 12.02 -7.75
N ASN A 356 -8.85 11.15 -6.83
CA ASN A 356 -9.51 11.56 -5.60
C ASN A 356 -8.44 11.93 -4.57
N GLN A 357 -8.32 13.23 -4.26
CA GLN A 357 -7.33 13.76 -3.34
C GLN A 357 -7.77 13.52 -1.88
N GLN A 358 -7.69 12.28 -1.44
CA GLN A 358 -8.09 11.87 -0.08
C GLN A 358 -6.92 11.23 0.67
N LEU A 359 -6.90 11.48 1.99
CA LEU A 359 -5.93 10.84 2.88
C LEU A 359 -6.19 9.34 3.02
N TRP A 360 -7.45 8.92 2.95
CA TRP A 360 -7.85 7.53 3.01
C TRP A 360 -8.90 7.25 1.93
N ILE A 361 -8.57 6.35 1.00
CA ILE A 361 -9.48 5.94 -0.08
C ILE A 361 -10.03 4.56 0.29
N ASN A 362 -11.35 4.43 0.29
CA ASN A 362 -12.03 3.14 0.34
C ASN A 362 -12.69 2.84 -1.02
N ALA A 363 -12.86 1.57 -1.38
CA ALA A 363 -13.53 1.18 -2.63
C ALA A 363 -14.95 1.77 -2.73
N ALA A 364 -15.63 1.92 -1.59
CA ALA A 364 -16.94 2.54 -1.51
C ALA A 364 -16.93 4.02 -1.94
N ASP A 365 -15.80 4.73 -1.96
CA ASP A 365 -15.70 6.11 -2.45
C ASP A 365 -15.75 6.23 -3.98
N GLU A 366 -15.52 5.12 -4.69
CA GLU A 366 -15.44 5.08 -6.15
C GLU A 366 -16.70 4.53 -6.82
N LEU A 367 -17.61 3.91 -6.05
CA LEU A 367 -18.87 3.37 -6.57
C LEU A 367 -19.75 4.45 -7.24
N SER A 368 -20.48 4.10 -8.29
CA SER A 368 -21.59 4.92 -8.77
C SER A 368 -22.74 4.97 -7.76
N ALA A 369 -23.70 5.87 -7.95
CA ALA A 369 -24.86 5.96 -7.05
C ALA A 369 -25.69 4.66 -7.00
N ASP A 370 -25.80 3.96 -8.13
CA ASP A 370 -26.56 2.70 -8.22
C ASP A 370 -25.79 1.53 -7.59
N GLU A 371 -24.47 1.46 -7.81
CA GLU A 371 -23.60 0.48 -7.15
C GLU A 371 -23.58 0.70 -5.64
N LEU A 372 -23.40 1.94 -5.18
CA LEU A 372 -23.41 2.30 -3.77
C LEU A 372 -24.74 1.94 -3.11
N SER A 373 -25.87 2.23 -3.76
CA SER A 373 -27.19 1.87 -3.26
C SER A 373 -27.38 0.36 -3.16
N SER A 374 -26.80 -0.41 -4.09
CA SER A 374 -26.87 -1.86 -4.08
C SER A 374 -25.99 -2.46 -2.99
N GLU A 375 -24.77 -1.93 -2.84
CA GLU A 375 -23.82 -2.32 -1.80
C GLU A 375 -24.37 -2.04 -0.40
N VAL A 376 -24.93 -0.84 -0.17
CA VAL A 376 -25.55 -0.50 1.12
C VAL A 376 -26.72 -1.41 1.46
N ARG A 377 -27.58 -1.78 0.49
CA ARG A 377 -28.67 -2.74 0.74
C ARG A 377 -28.10 -4.09 1.16
N HIS A 378 -27.11 -4.60 0.43
CA HIS A 378 -26.45 -5.87 0.74
C HIS A 378 -25.82 -5.86 2.14
N LEU A 379 -25.12 -4.77 2.49
CA LEU A 379 -24.51 -4.60 3.80
C LEU A 379 -25.54 -4.55 4.92
N VAL A 380 -26.65 -3.84 4.75
CA VAL A 380 -27.72 -3.76 5.77
C VAL A 380 -28.43 -5.11 5.91
N ASP A 381 -28.73 -5.79 4.81
CA ASP A 381 -29.42 -7.08 4.80
C ASP A 381 -28.56 -8.22 5.39
N SER A 382 -27.23 -8.07 5.40
CA SER A 382 -26.29 -9.05 5.96
C SER A 382 -26.03 -8.89 7.46
N GLN A 383 -26.58 -7.85 8.11
CA GLN A 383 -26.42 -7.64 9.54
C GLN A 383 -27.24 -8.63 10.38
N ASP A 384 -26.74 -8.94 11.59
CA ASP A 384 -27.55 -9.64 12.59
C ASP A 384 -28.63 -8.73 13.21
N ALA A 385 -29.47 -9.28 14.08
CA ALA A 385 -30.55 -8.55 14.75
C ALA A 385 -30.07 -7.38 15.65
N GLN A 386 -28.76 -7.25 15.89
CA GLN A 386 -28.14 -6.15 16.62
C GLN A 386 -27.42 -5.15 15.70
N GLY A 387 -27.53 -5.31 14.37
CA GLY A 387 -26.91 -4.43 13.38
C GLY A 387 -25.41 -4.69 13.16
N ARG A 388 -24.93 -5.93 13.38
CA ARG A 388 -23.49 -6.26 13.34
C ARG A 388 -23.14 -7.20 12.18
N TRP A 389 -21.95 -7.03 11.62
CA TRP A 389 -21.31 -8.01 10.71
C TRP A 389 -20.39 -8.93 11.52
N VAL A 390 -20.88 -10.13 11.80
CA VAL A 390 -20.19 -11.07 12.71
C VAL A 390 -19.99 -12.44 12.10
N GLU A 391 -18.81 -13.00 12.33
CA GLU A 391 -18.51 -14.42 12.09
C GLU A 391 -18.25 -15.10 13.45
N GLY A 392 -19.25 -15.83 13.93
CA GLY A 392 -19.23 -16.44 15.26
C GLY A 392 -19.15 -15.39 16.39
N ARG A 393 -17.96 -15.23 16.97
CA ARG A 393 -17.69 -14.27 18.07
C ARG A 393 -16.86 -13.05 17.63
N PHE A 394 -16.56 -12.94 16.35
CA PHE A 394 -15.69 -11.90 15.80
C PHE A 394 -16.51 -10.92 14.98
N VAL A 395 -16.13 -9.65 15.04
CA VAL A 395 -16.52 -8.65 14.04
C VAL A 395 -15.47 -8.71 12.93
N MET A 396 -15.93 -8.80 11.68
CA MET A 396 -15.06 -8.82 10.51
C MET A 396 -14.60 -7.39 10.23
N GLY A 397 -13.28 -7.16 10.30
CA GLY A 397 -12.71 -5.80 10.19
C GLY A 397 -12.90 -5.17 8.82
N GLU A 398 -12.79 -5.98 7.75
CA GLU A 398 -13.05 -5.56 6.38
C GLU A 398 -14.50 -5.12 6.19
N ASP A 399 -15.46 -6.02 6.46
CA ASP A 399 -16.90 -5.72 6.39
C ASP A 399 -17.30 -4.50 7.24
N PHE A 400 -16.70 -4.36 8.42
CA PHE A 400 -16.95 -3.18 9.27
C PHE A 400 -16.46 -1.89 8.62
N VAL A 401 -15.22 -1.87 8.12
CA VAL A 401 -14.64 -0.67 7.49
C VAL A 401 -15.40 -0.34 6.22
N ASP A 402 -15.60 -1.30 5.32
CA ASP A 402 -16.31 -1.10 4.06
C ASP A 402 -17.77 -0.70 4.30
N GLY A 403 -18.42 -1.35 5.27
CA GLY A 403 -19.76 -1.02 5.72
C GLY A 403 -19.89 0.42 6.19
N VAL A 404 -18.95 0.89 7.01
CA VAL A 404 -18.93 2.28 7.49
C VAL A 404 -18.73 3.27 6.34
N PHE A 405 -17.78 3.02 5.43
CA PHE A 405 -17.52 3.95 4.32
C PHE A 405 -18.69 4.00 3.33
N ALA A 406 -19.27 2.85 2.98
CA ALA A 406 -20.44 2.78 2.10
C ALA A 406 -21.66 3.49 2.72
N LEU A 407 -21.99 3.20 3.98
CA LEU A 407 -23.11 3.84 4.67
C LEU A 407 -22.90 5.35 4.82
N ALA A 408 -21.69 5.79 5.21
CA ALA A 408 -21.35 7.20 5.36
C ALA A 408 -21.52 7.97 4.04
N ARG A 409 -21.03 7.41 2.93
CA ARG A 409 -21.19 8.02 1.60
C ARG A 409 -22.65 8.03 1.14
N PHE A 410 -23.41 7.00 1.48
CA PHE A 410 -24.83 6.93 1.12
C PHE A 410 -25.67 7.98 1.84
N ILE A 411 -25.43 8.22 3.14
CA ILE A 411 -26.17 9.24 3.91
C ILE A 411 -25.69 10.67 3.63
N SER A 412 -24.43 10.84 3.25
CA SER A 412 -23.84 12.12 2.91
C SER A 412 -23.02 11.99 1.62
N PRO A 413 -23.62 12.21 0.44
CA PRO A 413 -22.92 12.12 -0.84
C PRO A 413 -21.72 13.07 -0.95
N GLN A 414 -21.71 14.14 -0.16
CA GLN A 414 -20.59 15.10 -0.06
C GLN A 414 -19.42 14.59 0.79
N ALA A 415 -19.58 13.49 1.55
CA ALA A 415 -18.51 12.93 2.39
C ALA A 415 -17.29 12.43 1.59
N SER A 416 -17.44 12.23 0.28
CA SER A 416 -16.35 11.92 -0.65
C SER A 416 -15.80 13.15 -1.40
N GLU A 417 -16.48 14.29 -1.35
CA GLU A 417 -15.96 15.54 -1.92
C GLU A 417 -15.05 16.18 -0.87
N SER A 418 -13.74 16.16 -1.12
CA SER A 418 -12.76 16.87 -0.28
C SER A 418 -13.24 18.30 -0.03
N ALA A 419 -13.13 18.76 1.22
CA ALA A 419 -13.36 20.16 1.60
C ALA A 419 -12.73 21.09 0.56
N LYS A 420 -13.57 21.91 -0.08
CA LYS A 420 -13.16 22.88 -1.10
C LYS A 420 -12.11 23.87 -0.63
#